data_AF-A0A848XLY9-F1
#
_entry.id   AF-A0A848XLY9-F1
#
_cell.length_a   1.000
_cell.length_b   1.000
_cell.length_c   1.000
_cell.angle_alpha   90.00
_cell.angle_beta   90.00
_cell.angle_gamma   90.00
#
_symmetry.space_group_name_H-M   'P 1'
#
loop_
_entity.id
_entity.type
_entity.pdbx_description
1 polymer ?
#
loop_
_entity_poly.entity_id
_entity_poly.type
_entity_poly.pdbx_seq_one_letter_code
_entity_poly.pdbx_strand_id
1 'polypeptide(L)'
;MRSMLLWVSENEWCRETLPNFGFVKKAVRRFMPGETLEDALGEAKRLEADFRIPSLVTFLGENVADRDEARAVADHYVDAVRAVGEQGLDAEISLKPTH
;
A
#
# COMPACT_ATOMS: atom_id res chain seq x y z
N MET A 1 -15.52 19.42 10.33
CA MET A 1 -14.19 18.84 10.06
C MET A 1 -14.27 17.65 9.12
N ARG A 2 -15.03 16.58 9.43
CA ARG A 2 -15.23 15.42 8.55
C ARG A 2 -15.69 15.79 7.12
N SER A 3 -16.68 16.66 7.00
CA SER A 3 -17.22 17.11 5.70
C SER A 3 -16.20 17.83 4.82
N MET A 4 -15.32 18.66 5.42
CA MET A 4 -14.26 19.32 4.69
C MET A 4 -13.20 18.33 4.20
N LEU A 5 -12.80 17.37 5.05
CA LEU A 5 -11.83 16.34 4.65
C LEU A 5 -12.37 15.45 3.53
N LEU A 6 -13.65 15.07 3.60
CA LEU A 6 -14.32 14.32 2.54
C LEU A 6 -14.37 15.11 1.23
N TRP A 7 -14.79 16.37 1.29
CA TRP A 7 -14.81 17.25 0.12
C TRP A 7 -13.42 17.39 -0.53
N VAL A 8 -12.37 17.54 0.27
CA VAL A 8 -10.98 17.59 -0.23
C VAL A 8 -10.59 16.26 -0.91
N SER A 9 -10.97 15.11 -0.34
CA SER A 9 -10.66 13.79 -0.94
C SER A 9 -11.48 13.46 -2.20
N GLU A 10 -12.68 14.03 -2.34
CA GLU A 10 -13.57 13.85 -3.49
C GLU A 10 -13.21 14.78 -4.65
N ASN A 11 -12.56 15.91 -4.38
CA ASN A 11 -12.14 16.88 -5.39
C ASN A 11 -10.96 16.37 -6.23
N GLU A 12 -11.15 16.23 -7.54
CA GLU A 12 -10.16 15.71 -8.49
C GLU A 12 -8.84 16.51 -8.48
N TRP A 13 -8.91 17.84 -8.48
CA TRP A 13 -7.70 18.68 -8.44
C TRP A 13 -6.89 18.45 -7.16
N CYS A 14 -7.57 18.35 -6.02
CA CYS A 14 -6.91 18.03 -4.76
C CYS A 14 -6.29 16.63 -4.79
N ARG A 15 -7.00 15.64 -5.33
CA ARG A 15 -6.52 14.25 -5.44
C ARG A 15 -5.25 14.14 -6.30
N GLU A 16 -5.16 14.89 -7.39
CA GLU A 16 -4.00 14.85 -8.29
C GLU A 16 -2.83 15.71 -7.80
N THR A 17 -3.12 16.84 -7.15
CA THR A 17 -2.09 17.84 -6.80
C THR A 17 -1.52 17.63 -5.40
N LEU A 18 -2.35 17.24 -4.42
CA LEU A 18 -1.91 17.10 -3.02
C LEU A 18 -0.80 16.05 -2.82
N PRO A 19 -0.86 14.85 -3.43
CA PRO A 19 0.19 13.84 -3.25
C PRO A 19 1.57 14.33 -3.66
N ASN A 20 1.65 15.32 -4.55
CA ASN A 20 2.92 15.88 -5.02
C ASN A 20 3.57 16.88 -4.04
N PHE A 21 2.82 17.42 -3.07
CA PHE A 21 3.40 18.33 -2.08
C PHE A 21 4.24 17.60 -1.03
N GLY A 22 5.45 18.11 -0.78
CA GLY A 22 6.40 17.49 0.16
C GLY A 22 5.87 17.32 1.59
N PHE A 23 5.01 18.24 2.07
CA PHE A 23 4.40 18.11 3.40
C PHE A 23 3.37 16.98 3.45
N VAL A 24 2.65 16.73 2.34
CA VAL A 24 1.68 15.62 2.22
C VAL A 24 2.44 14.30 2.18
N LYS A 25 3.47 14.18 1.34
CA LYS A 25 4.34 12.99 1.30
C LYS A 25 4.93 12.68 2.69
N LYS A 26 5.40 13.71 3.41
CA LYS A 26 5.93 13.55 4.77
C LYS A 26 4.88 13.10 5.78
N ALA A 27 3.65 13.60 5.68
CA ALA A 27 2.55 13.18 6.55
C ALA A 27 2.12 11.73 6.27
N VAL A 28 2.07 11.33 5.00
CA VAL A 28 1.65 10.00 4.55
C VAL A 28 2.68 8.91 4.91
N ARG A 29 3.99 9.21 4.86
CA ARG A 29 5.07 8.28 5.23
C ARG A 29 4.96 7.69 6.64
N ARG A 30 4.21 8.36 7.54
CA ARG A 30 3.92 7.84 8.89
C ARG A 30 3.03 6.60 8.84
N PHE A 31 2.19 6.48 7.81
CA PHE A 31 1.12 5.49 7.67
C PHE A 31 1.36 4.52 6.50
N MET A 32 2.05 4.94 5.46
CA MET A 32 2.39 4.09 4.31
C MET A 32 3.91 4.09 4.09
N PRO A 33 4.54 2.91 3.92
CA PRO A 33 5.98 2.80 3.69
C PRO A 33 6.38 3.42 2.34
N GLY A 34 5.48 3.40 1.36
CA GLY A 34 5.63 4.03 0.05
C GLY A 34 4.47 3.67 -0.87
N GLU A 35 4.70 3.71 -2.18
CA GLU A 35 3.67 3.47 -3.21
C GLU A 35 3.88 2.15 -3.95
N THR A 36 5.05 1.52 -3.80
CA THR A 36 5.37 0.24 -4.45
C THR A 36 5.49 -0.90 -3.46
N LEU A 37 5.44 -2.13 -3.97
CA LEU A 37 5.69 -3.33 -3.18
C LEU A 37 7.10 -3.31 -2.58
N GLU A 38 8.09 -2.84 -3.33
CA GLU A 38 9.49 -2.75 -2.88
C GLU A 38 9.64 -1.81 -1.68
N ASP A 39 8.92 -0.69 -1.68
CA ASP A 39 8.90 0.22 -0.52
C ASP A 39 8.35 -0.51 0.72
N ALA A 40 7.25 -1.25 0.56
CA ALA A 40 6.63 -2.00 1.65
C ALA A 40 7.52 -3.12 2.18
N LEU A 41 8.13 -3.92 1.31
CA LEU A 41 9.05 -5.00 1.71
C LEU A 41 10.35 -4.46 2.28
N GLY A 42 10.84 -3.32 1.78
CA GLY A 42 12.01 -2.64 2.33
C GLY A 42 11.78 -2.19 3.77
N GLU A 43 10.63 -1.59 4.07
CA GLU A 43 10.28 -1.22 5.43
C GLU A 43 9.99 -2.43 6.31
N ALA A 44 9.34 -3.48 5.79
CA ALA A 44 9.13 -4.73 6.52
C ALA A 44 10.47 -5.36 6.96
N LYS A 45 11.44 -5.42 6.03
CA LYS A 45 12.80 -5.89 6.31
C LYS A 45 13.49 -5.03 7.37
N ARG A 46 13.34 -3.70 7.31
CA ARG A 46 13.90 -2.80 8.32
C ARG A 46 13.27 -3.03 9.70
N LEU A 47 11.94 -3.19 9.76
CA LEU A 47 11.22 -3.47 11.01
C LEU A 47 11.67 -4.79 11.65
N GLU A 48 11.85 -5.83 10.85
CA GLU A 48 12.36 -7.12 11.30
C GLU A 48 13.84 -7.01 11.77
N ALA A 49 14.69 -6.37 10.98
CA ALA A 49 16.13 -6.27 11.23
C ALA A 49 16.45 -5.44 12.49
N ASP A 50 15.81 -4.28 12.63
CA ASP A 50 16.10 -3.31 13.68
C ASP A 50 15.32 -3.59 14.97
N PHE A 51 14.08 -4.09 14.85
CA PHE A 51 13.16 -4.18 15.98
C PHE A 51 12.58 -5.57 16.23
N ARG A 52 12.84 -6.56 15.37
CA ARG A 52 12.26 -7.92 15.45
C ARG A 52 10.73 -7.90 15.45
N ILE A 53 10.15 -7.01 14.66
CA ILE A 53 8.69 -6.86 14.51
C ILE A 53 8.28 -7.46 13.15
N PRO A 54 7.43 -8.50 13.13
CA PRO A 54 6.87 -9.03 11.88
C PRO A 54 5.89 -8.04 11.26
N SER A 55 5.70 -8.12 9.96
CA SER A 55 4.89 -7.16 9.21
C SER A 55 3.65 -7.79 8.58
N LEU A 56 2.54 -7.06 8.56
CA LEU A 56 1.38 -7.39 7.74
C LEU A 56 1.29 -6.37 6.60
N VAL A 57 1.53 -6.82 5.38
CA VAL A 57 1.53 -5.98 4.18
C VAL A 57 0.12 -5.95 3.59
N THR A 58 -0.37 -4.75 3.32
CA THR A 58 -1.67 -4.52 2.67
C THR A 58 -1.48 -3.71 1.41
N PHE A 59 -2.10 -4.15 0.32
CA PHE A 59 -2.26 -3.34 -0.88
C PHE A 59 -3.45 -2.41 -0.72
N LEU A 60 -3.32 -1.19 -1.25
CA LEU A 60 -4.32 -0.14 -1.16
C LEU A 60 -4.68 0.34 -2.56
N GLY A 61 -5.94 0.74 -2.74
CA GLY A 61 -6.42 1.30 -4.00
C GLY A 61 -6.84 0.27 -5.05
N GLU A 62 -6.98 -1.00 -4.65
CA GLU A 62 -7.52 -2.05 -5.50
C GLU A 62 -9.02 -1.76 -5.72
N ASN A 63 -9.37 -1.12 -6.83
CA ASN A 63 -10.77 -0.94 -7.21
C ASN A 63 -11.00 -1.74 -8.49
N VAL A 64 -11.69 -2.85 -8.34
CA VAL A 64 -11.89 -3.82 -9.41
C VAL A 64 -13.33 -3.72 -9.90
N ALA A 65 -13.49 -3.31 -11.16
CA ALA A 65 -14.77 -3.15 -11.83
C ALA A 65 -15.09 -4.32 -12.78
N ASP A 66 -14.06 -5.04 -13.24
CA ASP A 66 -14.22 -6.18 -14.14
C ASP A 66 -13.27 -7.34 -13.82
N ARG A 67 -13.42 -8.42 -14.60
CA ARG A 67 -12.72 -9.67 -14.40
C ARG A 67 -11.22 -9.57 -14.72
N ASP A 68 -10.83 -8.74 -15.67
CA ASP A 68 -9.45 -8.62 -16.10
C ASP A 68 -8.65 -7.81 -15.06
N GLU A 69 -9.27 -6.77 -14.49
CA GLU A 69 -8.74 -6.05 -13.32
C GLU A 69 -8.58 -6.98 -12.10
N ALA A 70 -9.57 -7.84 -11.83
CA ALA A 70 -9.50 -8.82 -10.74
C ALA A 70 -8.32 -9.79 -10.92
N ARG A 71 -8.07 -10.21 -12.16
CA ARG A 71 -6.94 -11.08 -12.50
C ARG A 71 -5.62 -10.37 -12.29
N ALA A 72 -5.50 -9.12 -12.73
CA ALA A 72 -4.29 -8.33 -12.54
C ALA A 72 -3.98 -8.13 -11.04
N VAL A 73 -4.99 -7.87 -10.22
CA VAL A 73 -4.85 -7.77 -8.76
C VAL A 73 -4.41 -9.11 -8.16
N ALA A 74 -5.02 -10.22 -8.57
CA ALA A 74 -4.62 -11.55 -8.10
C ALA A 74 -3.17 -11.88 -8.46
N ASP A 75 -2.74 -11.57 -9.68
CA ASP A 75 -1.35 -11.77 -10.12
C ASP A 75 -0.38 -10.92 -9.28
N HIS A 76 -0.78 -9.69 -8.93
CA HIS A 76 0.00 -8.83 -8.04
C HIS A 76 0.17 -9.44 -6.64
N TYR A 77 -0.89 -10.03 -6.07
CA TYR A 77 -0.80 -10.77 -4.81
C TYR A 77 0.14 -11.98 -4.90
N VAL A 78 0.12 -12.71 -6.02
CA VAL A 78 1.03 -13.85 -6.24
C VAL A 78 2.49 -13.38 -6.26
N ASP A 79 2.77 -12.29 -6.96
CA ASP A 79 4.12 -11.72 -7.01
C ASP A 79 4.57 -11.20 -5.64
N ALA A 80 3.66 -10.62 -4.84
CA ALA A 80 3.94 -10.20 -3.47
C ALA A 80 4.32 -11.36 -2.56
N VAL A 81 3.55 -12.45 -2.59
CA VAL A 81 3.83 -13.67 -1.81
C VAL A 81 5.16 -14.27 -2.24
N ARG A 82 5.44 -14.32 -3.54
CA ARG A 82 6.73 -14.79 -4.06
C ARG A 82 7.88 -13.93 -3.54
N ALA A 83 7.77 -12.60 -3.62
CA ALA A 83 8.81 -11.68 -3.18
C ALA A 83 9.10 -11.77 -1.68
N VAL A 84 8.06 -11.95 -0.84
CA VAL A 84 8.22 -12.21 0.60
C VAL A 84 9.01 -13.51 0.83
N GLY A 85 8.62 -14.59 0.14
CA GLY A 85 9.28 -15.89 0.26
C GLY A 85 10.74 -15.88 -0.23
N GLU A 86 11.03 -15.24 -1.36
CA GLU A 86 12.38 -15.12 -1.93
C GLU A 86 13.33 -14.31 -1.02
N GLN A 87 12.79 -13.33 -0.30
CA GLN A 87 13.56 -12.51 0.64
C GLN A 87 13.62 -13.12 2.05
N GLY A 88 12.86 -14.19 2.32
CA GLY A 88 12.79 -14.85 3.63
C GLY A 88 12.27 -13.94 4.74
N LEU A 89 11.37 -13.01 4.41
CA LEU A 89 10.85 -12.03 5.37
C LEU A 89 9.80 -12.66 6.29
N ASP A 90 9.80 -12.25 7.56
CA ASP A 90 8.71 -12.54 8.50
C ASP A 90 7.55 -11.55 8.25
N ALA A 91 6.87 -11.75 7.12
CA ALA A 91 5.79 -10.91 6.66
C ALA A 91 4.60 -11.71 6.15
N GLU A 92 3.40 -11.25 6.49
CA GLU A 92 2.13 -11.78 6.00
C GLU A 92 1.50 -10.81 5.00
N ILE A 93 0.67 -11.35 4.10
CA ILE A 93 -0.08 -10.56 3.11
C ILE A 93 -1.55 -10.52 3.52
N SER A 94 -2.11 -9.32 3.68
CA SER A 94 -3.53 -9.08 3.89
C SER A 94 -4.23 -8.87 2.56
N LEU A 95 -5.16 -9.77 2.22
CA LEU A 95 -5.94 -9.71 0.99
C LEU A 95 -7.42 -9.45 1.30
N LYS A 96 -8.11 -8.77 0.40
CA LYS A 96 -9.57 -8.55 0.50
C LYS A 96 -10.27 -9.26 -0.66
N PRO A 97 -11.18 -10.21 -0.40
CA PRO A 97 -11.86 -10.97 -1.45
C PRO A 97 -12.79 -10.16 -2.38
N THR A 98 -13.05 -8.91 -2.04
CA THR A 98 -13.87 -7.98 -2.83
C THR A 98 -13.06 -7.20 -3.86
N HIS A 99 -11.75 -7.37 -3.87
CA HIS A 99 -10.83 -6.91 -4.90
C HIS A 99 -10.52 -8.10 -5.82
#